data_AF-A0A359BD60-F1
#
_entry.id   AF-A0A359BD60-F1
#
_cell.length_a   1.000
_cell.length_b   1.000
_cell.length_c   1.000
_cell.angle_alpha   90.00
_cell.angle_beta   90.00
_cell.angle_gamma   90.00
#
_symmetry.space_group_name_H-M   'P 1'
#
loop_
_entity.id
_entity.type
_entity.pdbx_description
1 polymer ?
#
loop_
_entity_poly.entity_id
_entity_poly.type
_entity_poly.pdbx_seq_one_letter_code
_entity_poly.pdbx_strand_id
1 'polypeptide(L)'
;DAYQYFENRFGVKAIGTVTVSPDVMPGAKRLAELREKVKGSNATCIFSEPQFEPKLINAITEGTSARTGVLDPLGAELKPGTDLYPALIRQMAKALKDCLSS
;
A
#
# COMPACT_ATOMS: atom_id res chain seq x y z
N ASP A 1 10.16 -1.02 3.69
CA ASP A 1 9.83 -2.05 2.69
C ASP A 1 9.57 -3.35 3.43
N ALA A 2 8.30 -3.78 3.46
CA ALA A 2 7.81 -4.91 4.26
C ALA A 2 7.43 -6.14 3.41
N TYR A 3 7.45 -6.03 2.07
CA TYR A 3 6.80 -6.99 1.18
C TYR A 3 7.77 -7.79 0.31
N GLN A 4 9.07 -7.51 0.37
CA GLN A 4 10.11 -8.13 -0.47
C GLN A 4 10.03 -9.67 -0.59
N TYR A 5 9.72 -10.38 0.50
CA TYR A 5 9.62 -11.86 0.47
C TYR A 5 8.39 -12.34 -0.29
N PHE A 6 7.25 -11.66 -0.11
CA PHE A 6 6.03 -11.94 -0.85
C PHE A 6 6.23 -11.62 -2.33
N GLU A 7 6.81 -10.46 -2.63
CA GLU A 7 7.15 -10.02 -3.98
C GLU A 7 8.01 -11.04 -4.72
N ASN A 8 9.14 -11.44 -4.11
CA ASN A 8 10.04 -12.42 -4.68
C ASN A 8 9.39 -13.80 -4.84
N ARG A 9 8.54 -14.21 -3.89
CA ARG A 9 7.88 -15.53 -3.93
C ARG A 9 6.83 -15.64 -5.04
N PHE A 10 6.11 -14.54 -5.30
CA PHE A 10 4.95 -14.53 -6.21
C PHE A 10 5.18 -13.72 -7.50
N GLY A 11 6.39 -13.19 -7.72
CA GLY A 11 6.75 -12.44 -8.93
C GLY A 11 6.05 -11.08 -9.04
N VAL A 12 5.70 -10.47 -7.90
CA VAL A 12 5.13 -9.12 -7.84
C VAL A 12 6.29 -8.14 -7.71
N LYS A 13 6.23 -6.99 -8.38
CA LYS A 13 7.30 -5.99 -8.36
C LYS A 13 6.78 -4.65 -7.86
N ALA A 14 7.23 -4.20 -6.69
CA ALA A 14 7.07 -2.82 -6.30
C ALA A 14 7.99 -1.92 -7.15
N ILE A 15 7.45 -0.81 -7.65
CA ILE A 15 8.23 0.21 -8.38
C ILE A 15 8.86 1.24 -7.44
N GLY A 16 8.50 1.21 -6.15
CA GLY A 16 9.03 2.07 -5.11
C GLY A 16 8.18 2.05 -3.84
N THR A 17 8.66 2.73 -2.80
CA THR A 17 7.96 2.87 -1.52
C THR A 17 7.91 4.33 -1.08
N VAL A 18 6.80 4.72 -0.45
CA VAL A 18 6.67 6.02 0.22
C VAL A 18 6.62 5.78 1.72
N THR A 19 7.63 6.26 2.45
CA THR A 19 7.63 6.22 3.91
C THR A 19 7.10 7.54 4.46
N VAL A 20 6.05 7.42 5.26
CA VAL A 20 5.48 8.48 6.10
C VAL A 20 5.26 7.91 7.49
N SER A 21 5.31 8.76 8.51
CA SER A 21 4.93 8.34 9.86
C SER A 21 3.39 8.20 9.90
N PRO A 22 2.85 7.08 10.40
CA PRO A 22 1.40 6.89 10.47
C PRO A 22 0.75 7.89 11.44
N ASP A 23 1.44 8.26 12.52
CA ASP A 23 0.87 9.05 13.62
C ASP A 23 0.92 10.58 13.41
N VAL A 24 1.64 11.05 12.38
CA VAL A 24 1.88 12.48 12.17
C VAL A 24 1.69 12.84 10.70
N MET A 25 0.73 13.72 10.44
CA MET A 25 0.53 14.28 9.09
C MET A 25 1.81 15.00 8.64
N PRO A 26 2.34 14.69 7.44
CA PRO A 26 3.50 15.39 6.92
C PRO A 26 3.17 16.87 6.68
N GLY A 27 4.14 17.74 6.93
CA GLY A 27 4.02 19.17 6.59
C GLY A 27 3.85 19.38 5.08
N ALA A 28 3.36 20.57 4.69
CA ALA A 28 2.98 20.89 3.31
C ALA A 28 4.10 20.63 2.28
N LYS A 29 5.35 20.97 2.60
CA LYS A 29 6.51 20.70 1.74
C LYS A 29 6.66 19.20 1.46
N ARG A 30 6.60 18.38 2.51
CA ARG A 30 6.74 16.93 2.38
C ARG A 30 5.56 16.33 1.61
N LEU A 31 4.34 16.81 1.84
CA LEU A 31 3.17 16.38 1.08
C LEU A 31 3.35 16.66 -0.42
N ALA A 32 3.86 17.84 -0.79
CA ALA A 32 4.15 18.17 -2.18
C ALA A 32 5.22 17.25 -2.80
N GLU A 33 6.31 16.95 -2.09
CA GLU A 33 7.33 15.99 -2.55
C GLU A 33 6.74 14.59 -2.82
N LEU A 34 5.85 14.13 -1.95
CA LEU A 34 5.21 12.82 -2.09
C LEU A 34 4.26 12.79 -3.29
N ARG A 35 3.48 13.85 -3.49
CA ARG A 35 2.62 14.01 -4.68
C ARG A 35 3.41 13.94 -5.98
N GLU A 36 4.52 14.66 -6.06
CA GLU A 36 5.35 14.66 -7.27
C GLU A 36 6.02 13.30 -7.50
N LYS A 37 6.44 12.59 -6.45
CA LYS A 37 6.91 11.20 -6.57
C LYS A 37 5.82 10.27 -7.11
N VAL A 38 4.61 10.37 -6.58
CA VAL A 38 3.47 9.55 -7.02
C VAL A 38 3.15 9.83 -8.49
N LYS A 39 3.03 11.10 -8.88
CA LYS A 39 2.82 11.51 -10.28
C LYS A 39 3.92 10.99 -11.21
N GLY A 40 5.18 11.14 -10.82
CA GLY A 40 6.33 10.71 -11.63
C GLY A 40 6.51 9.19 -11.71
N SER A 41 5.86 8.41 -10.82
CA SER A 41 6.01 6.96 -10.79
C SER A 41 5.20 6.21 -11.85
N ASN A 42 4.18 6.84 -12.46
CA ASN A 42 3.19 6.17 -13.29
C ASN A 42 2.61 4.88 -12.64
N ALA A 43 2.52 4.86 -11.31
CA ALA A 43 1.99 3.73 -10.57
C ALA A 43 0.53 3.46 -10.95
N THR A 44 0.22 2.20 -11.27
CA THR A 44 -1.18 1.76 -11.45
C THR A 44 -1.93 1.71 -10.12
N CYS A 45 -1.23 1.31 -9.06
CA CYS A 45 -1.78 1.09 -7.73
C CYS A 45 -0.83 1.62 -6.66
N ILE A 46 -1.40 2.20 -5.61
CA ILE A 46 -0.74 2.61 -4.38
C ILE A 46 -1.38 1.85 -3.24
N PHE A 47 -0.56 1.13 -2.48
CA PHE A 47 -1.02 0.37 -1.33
C PHE A 47 -0.64 1.09 -0.04
N SER A 48 -1.62 1.30 0.82
CA SER A 48 -1.41 1.74 2.20
C SER A 48 -1.54 0.57 3.16
N GLU A 49 -0.98 0.71 4.36
CA GLU A 49 -1.23 -0.23 5.46
C GLU A 49 -2.39 0.28 6.32
N PRO A 50 -3.13 -0.58 7.05
CA PRO A 50 -4.33 -0.18 7.80
C PRO A 50 -4.10 0.96 8.80
N GLN A 51 -2.89 1.08 9.34
CA GLN A 51 -2.49 2.12 10.29
C GLN A 51 -2.28 3.50 9.65
N PHE A 52 -2.37 3.65 8.32
CA PHE A 52 -2.23 4.95 7.67
C PHE A 52 -3.57 5.67 7.51
N GLU A 53 -3.57 6.95 7.86
CA GLU A 53 -4.73 7.83 7.71
C GLU A 53 -5.21 7.94 6.24
N PRO A 54 -6.49 7.61 5.93
CA PRO A 54 -7.02 7.67 4.57
C PRO A 54 -6.88 9.05 3.91
N LYS A 55 -6.96 10.12 4.72
CA LYS A 55 -6.79 11.50 4.23
C LYS A 55 -5.43 11.74 3.61
N LEU A 56 -4.37 11.12 4.16
CA LEU A 56 -3.02 11.26 3.62
C LEU A 56 -2.89 10.57 2.26
N ILE A 57 -3.45 9.36 2.14
CA ILE A 57 -3.44 8.60 0.89
C ILE A 57 -4.21 9.35 -0.20
N ASN A 58 -5.39 9.88 0.12
CA ASN A 58 -6.16 10.70 -0.81
C ASN A 58 -5.39 11.96 -1.22
N ALA A 59 -4.73 12.63 -0.27
CA ALA A 59 -3.94 13.81 -0.58
C ALA A 59 -2.79 13.49 -1.55
N ILE A 60 -1.99 12.44 -1.32
CA ILE A 60 -0.85 12.12 -2.19
C ILE A 60 -1.25 11.56 -3.57
N THR A 61 -2.45 11.00 -3.69
CA THR A 61 -2.97 10.43 -4.95
C THR A 61 -3.86 11.38 -5.75
N GLU A 62 -4.27 12.51 -5.17
CA GLU A 62 -5.09 13.53 -5.84
C GLU A 62 -4.44 14.01 -7.14
N GLY A 63 -5.22 14.02 -8.22
CA GLY A 63 -4.76 14.42 -9.56
C GLY A 63 -3.93 13.36 -10.28
N THR A 64 -3.89 12.12 -9.77
CA THR A 64 -3.28 10.97 -10.46
C THR A 64 -4.34 9.96 -10.87
N SER A 65 -4.01 9.09 -11.83
CA SER A 65 -4.84 7.95 -12.21
C SER A 65 -4.54 6.70 -11.37
N ALA A 66 -3.68 6.82 -10.34
CA ALA A 66 -3.31 5.70 -9.50
C ALA A 66 -4.50 5.28 -8.63
N ARG A 67 -4.78 3.99 -8.60
CA ARG A 67 -5.78 3.42 -7.70
C ARG A 67 -5.19 3.18 -6.33
N THR A 68 -6.04 3.06 -5.33
CA THR A 68 -5.62 2.80 -3.95
C THR A 68 -6.10 1.43 -3.50
N GLY A 69 -5.28 0.77 -2.69
CA GLY A 69 -5.61 -0.49 -2.02
C GLY A 69 -4.98 -0.53 -0.63
N VAL A 70 -5.38 -1.52 0.17
CA VAL A 70 -4.79 -1.74 1.50
C VAL A 70 -4.06 -3.08 1.50
N LEU A 71 -2.83 -3.08 2.00
CA LEU A 71 -2.06 -4.29 2.31
C LEU A 71 -1.81 -4.33 3.81
N ASP A 72 -2.23 -5.44 4.43
CA ASP A 72 -2.04 -5.69 5.85
C ASP A 72 -1.08 -6.88 6.02
N PRO A 73 0.23 -6.62 6.19
CA PRO A 73 1.23 -7.68 6.35
C PRO A 73 1.18 -8.30 7.75
N LEU A 74 0.48 -7.66 8.69
CA LEU A 74 0.35 -8.12 10.07
C LEU A 74 -0.93 -8.94 10.30
N GLY A 75 -1.89 -8.88 9.37
CA GLY A 75 -3.19 -9.53 9.53
C GLY A 75 -3.94 -9.00 10.74
N ALA A 76 -3.89 -7.68 10.98
CA ALA A 76 -4.53 -7.00 12.09
C ALA A 76 -6.05 -7.29 12.19
N GLU A 77 -6.70 -7.54 11.05
CA GLU A 77 -8.13 -7.89 10.99
C GLU A 77 -8.41 -9.41 11.02
N LEU A 78 -7.38 -10.25 11.04
CA LEU A 78 -7.53 -11.71 11.00
C LEU A 78 -7.64 -12.33 12.39
N LYS A 79 -8.49 -13.35 12.50
CA LYS A 79 -8.62 -14.13 13.74
C LYS A 79 -7.38 -15.00 13.97
N PRO A 80 -6.78 -14.98 15.18
CA PRO A 80 -5.71 -15.90 15.54
C PRO A 80 -6.14 -17.36 15.41
N GLY A 81 -5.22 -18.21 14.92
CA GLY A 81 -5.46 -19.65 14.75
C GLY A 81 -4.60 -20.24 13.64
N THR A 82 -4.76 -21.55 13.41
CA THR A 82 -4.03 -22.30 12.38
C THR A 82 -4.27 -21.78 10.96
N ASP A 83 -5.43 -21.17 10.74
CA ASP A 83 -5.84 -20.68 9.41
C ASP A 83 -5.36 -19.26 9.11
N LEU A 84 -4.76 -18.57 10.10
CA LEU A 84 -4.37 -17.17 9.97
C LEU A 84 -3.36 -16.98 8.84
N TYR A 85 -2.28 -17.76 8.82
CA TYR A 85 -1.21 -17.55 7.84
C TYR A 85 -1.66 -17.83 6.39
N PRO A 86 -2.37 -18.94 6.09
CA PRO A 86 -2.96 -19.14 4.77
C PRO A 86 -3.95 -18.04 4.37
N ALA A 87 -4.75 -17.53 5.31
CA ALA A 87 -5.69 -16.44 5.05
C ALA A 87 -4.96 -15.13 4.73
N LEU A 88 -3.92 -14.78 5.49
CA LEU A 88 -3.08 -13.61 5.30
C LEU A 88 -2.49 -13.55 3.89
N ILE A 89 -1.85 -14.64 3.45
CA ILE A 89 -1.25 -14.71 2.11
C ILE A 89 -2.30 -14.53 1.01
N ARG A 90 -3.49 -15.14 1.16
CA ARG A 90 -4.60 -14.98 0.20
C ARG A 90 -5.17 -13.58 0.20
N GLN A 91 -5.30 -12.94 1.37
CA GLN A 91 -5.82 -11.58 1.50
C GLN A 91 -4.90 -10.57 0.83
N MET A 92 -3.59 -10.66 1.05
CA MET A 92 -2.61 -9.81 0.35
C MET A 92 -2.64 -10.03 -1.17
N ALA A 93 -2.67 -11.29 -1.62
CA ALA A 93 -2.78 -11.62 -3.05
C ALA A 93 -4.07 -11.07 -3.67
N LYS A 94 -5.18 -11.15 -2.94
CA LYS A 94 -6.47 -10.60 -3.36
C LYS A 94 -6.43 -9.09 -3.48
N ALA A 95 -5.89 -8.37 -2.49
CA ALA A 95 -5.77 -6.91 -2.53
C ALA A 95 -4.93 -6.45 -3.72
N LEU A 96 -3.81 -7.11 -3.99
CA LEU A 96 -2.98 -6.86 -5.18
C LEU A 96 -3.76 -7.10 -6.47
N LYS A 97 -4.43 -8.25 -6.58
CA LYS A 97 -5.22 -8.61 -7.76
C LYS A 97 -6.34 -7.60 -8.01
N ASP A 98 -7.14 -7.29 -6.99
CA ASP A 98 -8.30 -6.41 -7.12
C ASP A 98 -7.87 -5.03 -7.64
N CYS A 99 -6.76 -4.49 -7.13
CA CYS A 99 -6.25 -3.21 -7.62
C CYS A 99 -5.60 -3.33 -9.00
N LEU A 100 -4.78 -4.34 -9.28
CA LEU A 100 -4.01 -4.41 -10.55
C LEU A 100 -4.81 -4.90 -11.75
N SER A 101 -5.95 -5.57 -11.54
CA SER A 101 -6.72 -6.24 -12.61
C SER A 101 -7.93 -5.47 -13.15
N SER A 102 -8.22 -4.27 -12.64
CA SER A 102 -9.27 -3.40 -13.22
C SER A 102 -8.74 -2.41 -14.25
#